data_AF-X1H333-F1
#
_entry.id   AF-X1H333-F1
#
_cell.length_a   1.000
_cell.length_b   1.000
_cell.length_c   1.000
_cell.angle_alpha   90.00
_cell.angle_beta   90.00
_cell.angle_gamma   90.00
#
_symmetry.space_group_name_H-M   'P 1'
#
loop_
_entity.id
_entity.type
_entity.pdbx_description
1 polymer ?
#
loop_
_entity_poly.entity_id
_entity_poly.type
_entity_poly.pdbx_seq_one_letter_code
_entity_poly.pdbx_strand_id
1 'polypeptide(L)'
;NQGHRDGNDTYTNSSGYYKINVAPGTIDLDFSANGYYSESTDYYTIGENETIYVNISLYPHPLENSTVCGYVTNEITDQPIENAYVDLYWKDNQGHHDWNDTYTNSSGYYKINVAAGTIDLDFYANGYYSESTDYYTIGENETIYVNISLLPHLPENSTVCGYVTNVITDQPIDNVNVYLHWEDNQGHHDWNDTYTNSSGYYKINVAAGTIDLDFSTNGYYYESTDYYTIGENETIYVNISLYPHLPENSTVCGYVTNVITDKPIENANVDLYWKDNQGHHDWNDTYTN
;
A
#
# COMPACT_ATOMS: atom_id res chain seq x y z
N ASN A 1 -1.46 -18.71 -27.17
CA ASN A 1 -0.01 -18.72 -27.36
C ASN A 1 0.63 -17.94 -26.24
N GLN A 2 1.21 -18.64 -25.28
CA GLN A 2 2.04 -18.03 -24.24
C GLN A 2 3.34 -17.60 -24.93
N GLY A 3 3.59 -16.29 -25.01
CA GLY A 3 4.83 -15.77 -25.56
C GLY A 3 5.99 -16.13 -24.64
N HIS A 4 6.95 -16.90 -25.14
CA HIS A 4 8.24 -17.07 -24.48
C HIS A 4 9.05 -15.80 -24.71
N ARG A 5 9.47 -15.12 -23.63
CA ARG A 5 10.36 -13.95 -23.68
C ARG A 5 11.78 -14.47 -23.38
N ASP A 6 12.65 -14.41 -24.38
CA ASP A 6 14.07 -14.72 -24.23
C ASP A 6 14.86 -13.41 -24.16
N GLY A 7 15.79 -13.30 -23.21
CA GLY A 7 16.64 -12.11 -23.00
C GLY A 7 18.09 -12.35 -23.43
N ASN A 8 18.73 -11.30 -23.95
CA ASN A 8 20.16 -11.27 -24.26
C ASN A 8 20.72 -9.86 -23.98
N ASP A 9 21.98 -9.75 -23.56
CA ASP A 9 22.62 -8.49 -23.20
C ASP A 9 23.93 -8.26 -23.97
N THR A 10 24.33 -7.00 -24.10
CA THR A 10 25.64 -6.60 -24.64
C THR A 10 26.04 -5.23 -24.09
N TYR A 11 27.31 -4.87 -24.24
CA TYR A 11 27.81 -3.53 -23.96
C TYR A 11 28.13 -2.79 -25.26
N THR A 12 27.92 -1.48 -25.26
CA THR A 12 28.37 -0.61 -26.35
C THR A 12 29.90 -0.55 -26.39
N ASN A 13 30.45 -0.34 -27.58
CA ASN A 13 31.89 -0.13 -27.76
C ASN A 13 32.28 1.35 -27.51
N SER A 14 33.55 1.70 -27.72
CA SER A 14 34.07 3.07 -27.50
C SER A 14 33.45 4.15 -28.39
N SER A 15 32.73 3.78 -29.46
CA SER A 15 31.96 4.73 -30.28
C SER A 15 30.47 4.76 -29.93
N GLY A 16 30.03 4.07 -28.88
CA GLY A 16 28.62 3.93 -28.50
C GLY A 16 27.84 2.90 -29.33
N TYR A 17 28.50 2.13 -30.20
CA TYR A 17 27.82 1.16 -31.06
C TYR A 17 27.61 -0.17 -30.33
N TYR A 18 26.42 -0.75 -30.48
CA TYR A 18 26.08 -2.10 -30.03
C TYR A 18 25.53 -2.94 -31.18
N LYS A 19 25.64 -4.27 -31.05
CA LYS A 19 25.02 -5.25 -31.96
C LYS A 19 24.62 -6.49 -31.17
N ILE A 20 23.35 -6.86 -31.25
CA ILE A 20 22.80 -8.09 -30.70
C ILE A 20 22.05 -8.81 -31.84
N ASN A 21 22.25 -10.12 -31.97
CA ASN A 21 21.48 -10.93 -32.90
C ASN A 21 20.25 -11.50 -32.17
N VAL A 22 19.07 -11.36 -32.78
CA VAL A 22 17.79 -11.87 -32.25
C VAL A 22 17.06 -12.65 -33.34
N ALA A 23 16.14 -13.54 -32.95
CA ALA A 23 15.24 -14.18 -33.91
C ALA A 23 14.20 -13.18 -34.46
N PRO A 24 13.61 -13.42 -35.65
CA PRO A 24 12.51 -12.60 -36.14
C PRO A 24 11.33 -12.61 -35.16
N GLY A 25 10.78 -11.43 -34.86
CA GLY A 25 9.73 -11.30 -33.87
C GLY A 25 9.55 -9.87 -33.37
N THR A 26 8.86 -9.73 -32.24
CA THR A 26 8.67 -8.46 -31.54
C THR A 26 9.70 -8.34 -30.43
N ILE A 27 10.40 -7.20 -30.35
CA ILE A 27 11.44 -6.91 -29.37
C ILE A 27 11.20 -5.58 -28.70
N ASP A 28 11.70 -5.44 -27.48
CA ASP A 28 11.89 -4.20 -26.74
C ASP A 28 13.34 -4.14 -26.23
N LEU A 29 13.86 -2.94 -25.98
CA LEU A 29 15.24 -2.75 -25.54
C LEU A 29 15.27 -1.90 -24.28
N ASP A 30 16.02 -2.37 -23.29
CA ASP A 30 16.35 -1.64 -22.07
C ASP A 30 17.80 -1.14 -22.15
N PHE A 31 18.00 0.13 -21.83
CA PHE A 31 19.30 0.80 -21.85
C PHE A 31 19.61 1.38 -20.47
N SER A 32 20.76 0.99 -19.91
CA SER A 32 21.23 1.48 -18.62
C SER A 32 22.72 1.81 -18.68
N ALA A 33 23.13 2.90 -18.04
CA ALA A 33 24.53 3.25 -17.87
C ALA A 33 24.75 3.94 -16.53
N ASN A 34 25.90 3.70 -15.89
CA ASN A 34 26.23 4.34 -14.62
C ASN A 34 26.22 5.87 -14.76
N GLY A 35 25.46 6.55 -13.88
CA GLY A 35 25.31 8.00 -13.88
C GLY A 35 24.32 8.54 -14.91
N TYR A 36 23.46 7.68 -15.48
CA TYR A 36 22.39 8.06 -16.40
C TYR A 36 21.08 7.38 -15.99
N TYR A 37 19.96 8.07 -16.25
CA TYR A 37 18.65 7.47 -16.14
C TYR A 37 18.50 6.38 -17.18
N SER A 38 17.96 5.23 -16.76
CA SER A 38 17.71 4.10 -17.65
C SER A 38 16.48 4.36 -18.49
N GLU A 39 16.47 3.86 -19.72
CA GLU A 39 15.39 4.06 -20.67
C GLU A 39 15.01 2.75 -21.34
N SER A 40 13.72 2.58 -21.59
CA SER A 40 13.17 1.43 -22.30
C SER A 40 12.49 1.90 -23.58
N THR A 41 12.58 1.12 -24.64
CA THR A 41 11.86 1.41 -25.87
C THR A 41 10.48 0.81 -25.86
N ASP A 42 9.59 1.35 -26.70
CA ASP A 42 8.43 0.61 -27.15
C ASP A 42 8.83 -0.66 -27.94
N TYR A 43 7.81 -1.42 -28.35
CA TYR A 43 7.99 -2.62 -29.16
C TYR A 43 8.36 -2.30 -30.61
N TYR A 44 9.43 -2.93 -31.09
CA TYR A 44 9.80 -3.03 -32.50
C TYR A 44 9.45 -4.42 -33.05
N THR A 45 9.19 -4.51 -34.35
CA THR A 45 9.11 -5.80 -35.06
C THR A 45 10.31 -5.92 -35.99
N ILE A 46 11.00 -7.07 -35.95
CA ILE A 46 12.16 -7.38 -36.80
C ILE A 46 11.90 -8.67 -37.58
N GLY A 47 12.11 -8.64 -38.89
CA GLY A 47 11.94 -9.75 -39.82
C GLY A 47 13.19 -10.61 -40.02
N GLU A 48 13.05 -11.65 -40.85
CA GLU A 48 14.16 -12.56 -41.17
C GLU A 48 15.28 -11.85 -41.93
N ASN A 49 16.51 -11.97 -41.42
CA ASN A 49 17.72 -11.30 -41.95
C ASN A 49 17.62 -9.77 -41.99
N GLU A 50 16.65 -9.17 -41.28
CA GLU A 50 16.52 -7.72 -41.17
C GLU A 50 17.56 -7.15 -40.20
N THR A 51 17.98 -5.91 -40.43
CA THR A 51 18.77 -5.11 -39.49
C THR A 51 18.04 -3.80 -39.26
N ILE A 52 17.62 -3.57 -38.02
CA ILE A 52 17.06 -2.30 -37.58
C ILE A 52 18.09 -1.53 -36.76
N TYR A 53 18.04 -0.20 -36.82
CA TYR A 53 18.87 0.68 -36.00
C TYR A 53 17.97 1.37 -34.97
N VAL A 54 18.17 1.05 -33.70
CA VAL A 54 17.50 1.69 -32.58
C VAL A 54 18.53 2.58 -31.89
N ASN A 55 18.33 3.89 -31.98
CA ASN A 55 19.22 4.86 -31.35
C ASN A 55 18.46 5.53 -30.20
N ILE A 56 19.09 5.61 -29.03
CA ILE A 56 18.56 6.32 -27.87
C ILE A 56 19.61 7.27 -27.31
N SER A 57 19.18 8.26 -26.53
CA SER A 57 20.05 9.12 -25.73
C SER A 57 19.61 8.99 -24.28
N LEU A 58 20.52 8.60 -23.40
CA LEU A 58 20.26 8.56 -21.97
C LEU A 58 20.53 9.93 -21.36
N TYR A 59 19.69 10.34 -20.41
CA TYR A 59 19.89 11.58 -19.66
C TYR A 59 20.85 11.34 -18.49
N PRO A 60 21.93 12.13 -18.36
CA PRO A 60 22.84 12.00 -17.22
C PRO A 60 22.14 12.43 -15.93
N HIS A 61 22.49 11.78 -14.83
CA HIS A 61 22.07 12.24 -13.50
C HIS A 61 22.66 13.65 -13.27
N PRO A 62 21.86 14.59 -12.76
CA PRO A 62 22.33 15.93 -12.48
C PRO A 62 23.35 15.93 -11.34
N LEU A 63 24.18 16.98 -11.27
CA LEU A 63 25.15 17.12 -10.18
C LEU A 63 24.45 17.55 -8.89
N GLU A 64 24.70 16.81 -7.81
CA GLU A 64 24.20 17.09 -6.46
C GLU A 64 25.01 18.19 -5.76
N ASN A 65 24.98 19.41 -6.32
CA ASN A 65 25.74 20.55 -5.80
C ASN A 65 25.00 21.40 -4.75
N SER A 66 23.75 21.07 -4.47
CA SER A 66 22.90 21.77 -3.51
C SER A 66 22.77 20.95 -2.23
N THR A 67 22.30 21.55 -1.15
CA THR A 67 22.22 20.90 0.17
C THR A 67 20.86 21.12 0.81
N VAL A 68 20.31 20.06 1.37
CA VAL A 68 19.17 20.13 2.29
C VAL A 68 19.65 19.64 3.64
N CYS A 69 19.37 20.39 4.70
CA CYS A 69 19.77 19.99 6.04
C CYS A 69 18.82 20.56 7.10
N GLY A 70 18.92 20.06 8.32
CA GLY A 70 18.13 20.58 9.42
C GLY A 70 18.17 19.69 10.63
N TYR A 71 17.22 19.90 11.52
CA TYR A 71 17.11 19.16 12.78
C TYR A 71 15.75 18.49 12.89
N VAL A 72 15.75 17.25 13.38
CA VAL A 72 14.55 16.52 13.77
C VAL A 72 14.49 16.47 15.30
N THR A 73 13.42 16.99 15.87
CA THR A 73 13.21 17.09 17.33
C THR A 73 11.91 16.40 17.75
N ASN A 74 11.82 16.04 19.03
CA ASN A 74 10.58 15.56 19.64
C ASN A 74 9.68 16.77 19.93
N GLU A 75 8.44 16.76 19.40
CA GLU A 75 7.51 17.90 19.50
C GLU A 75 7.11 18.24 20.95
N ILE A 76 7.12 17.27 21.86
CA ILE A 76 6.70 17.46 23.25
C ILE A 76 7.85 17.98 24.13
N THR A 77 9.08 17.53 23.87
CA THR A 77 10.23 17.74 24.76
C THR A 77 11.32 18.63 24.18
N ASP A 78 11.19 19.02 22.91
CA ASP A 78 12.18 19.74 22.10
C ASP A 78 13.56 19.05 22.05
N GLN A 79 13.65 17.78 22.46
CA GLN A 79 14.91 17.03 22.44
C GLN A 79 15.22 16.54 21.03
N PRO A 80 16.51 16.49 20.64
CA PRO A 80 16.88 15.95 19.34
C PRO A 80 16.53 14.46 19.22
N ILE A 81 16.05 14.06 18.05
CA ILE A 81 15.80 12.65 17.72
C ILE A 81 17.01 12.13 16.94
N GLU A 82 17.78 11.24 17.55
CA GLU A 82 18.87 10.51 16.90
C GLU A 82 18.32 9.32 16.10
N ASN A 83 18.96 9.02 14.96
CA ASN A 83 18.58 7.92 14.06
C ASN A 83 17.15 8.03 13.49
N ALA A 84 16.59 9.24 13.37
CA ALA A 84 15.43 9.45 12.52
C ALA A 84 15.87 9.27 11.06
N TYR A 85 15.13 8.44 10.31
CA TYR A 85 15.31 8.26 8.88
C TYR A 85 14.70 9.45 8.16
N VAL A 86 15.46 10.03 7.23
CA VAL A 86 15.03 11.14 6.38
C VAL A 86 15.14 10.67 4.95
N ASP A 87 13.99 10.50 4.30
CA ASP A 87 13.90 10.17 2.89
C ASP A 87 13.63 11.45 2.10
N LEU A 88 14.30 11.61 0.97
CA LEU A 88 14.17 12.76 0.09
C LEU A 88 13.79 12.27 -1.30
N TYR A 89 12.62 12.70 -1.76
CA TYR A 89 12.24 12.59 -3.15
C TYR A 89 12.71 13.82 -3.91
N TRP A 90 13.25 13.63 -5.11
CA TRP A 90 13.64 14.70 -6.01
C TRP A 90 13.01 14.49 -7.39
N LYS A 91 12.64 15.59 -8.06
CA LYS A 91 12.26 15.61 -9.48
C LYS A 91 12.73 16.86 -10.21
N ASP A 92 13.02 16.73 -11.50
CA ASP A 92 13.22 17.87 -12.39
C ASP A 92 11.95 18.27 -13.16
N ASN A 93 12.10 19.26 -14.05
CA ASN A 93 11.01 19.76 -14.90
C ASN A 93 10.75 18.88 -16.13
N GLN A 94 11.57 17.86 -16.37
CA GLN A 94 11.44 16.89 -17.45
C GLN A 94 10.72 15.62 -17.00
N GLY A 95 10.51 15.46 -15.69
CA GLY A 95 9.83 14.30 -15.08
C GLY A 95 10.79 13.20 -14.64
N HIS A 96 12.11 13.42 -14.73
CA HIS A 96 13.06 12.52 -14.07
C HIS A 96 12.95 12.70 -12.57
N HIS A 97 13.15 11.62 -11.83
CA HIS A 97 13.07 11.60 -10.39
C HIS A 97 14.10 10.65 -9.79
N ASP A 98 14.47 10.91 -8.54
CA ASP A 98 15.41 10.09 -7.78
C ASP A 98 15.07 10.18 -6.29
N TRP A 99 15.65 9.26 -5.52
CA TRP A 99 15.51 9.18 -4.08
C TRP A 99 16.88 9.23 -3.42
N ASN A 100 16.97 9.91 -2.28
CA ASN A 100 18.17 9.93 -1.46
C ASN A 100 17.77 9.93 0.00
N ASP A 101 18.59 9.34 0.87
CA ASP A 101 18.25 9.19 2.26
C ASP A 101 19.42 9.44 3.20
N THR A 102 19.09 9.71 4.46
CA THR A 102 20.07 9.75 5.53
C THR A 102 19.43 9.49 6.88
N TYR A 103 20.26 9.47 7.92
CA TYR A 103 19.81 9.39 9.30
C TYR A 103 20.31 10.59 10.09
N THR A 104 19.50 11.07 11.03
CA THR A 104 19.93 12.12 11.96
C THR A 104 21.00 11.61 12.92
N ASN A 105 21.94 12.48 13.26
CA ASN A 105 22.95 12.19 14.28
C ASN A 105 22.43 12.45 15.71
N SER A 106 23.29 12.29 16.73
CA SER A 106 22.95 12.52 18.15
C SER A 106 22.47 13.93 18.51
N SER A 107 22.72 14.94 17.66
CA SER A 107 22.14 16.27 17.82
C SER A 107 20.84 16.46 17.05
N GLY A 108 20.29 15.41 16.45
CA GLY A 108 19.10 15.45 15.59
C GLY A 108 19.37 16.02 14.20
N TYR A 109 20.64 16.29 13.86
CA TYR A 109 20.99 16.95 12.60
C TYR A 109 21.11 15.96 11.45
N TYR A 110 20.57 16.32 10.30
CA TYR A 110 20.74 15.60 9.05
C TYR A 110 21.24 16.51 7.92
N LYS A 111 21.84 15.92 6.90
CA LYS A 111 22.27 16.62 5.68
C LYS A 111 22.25 15.68 4.48
N ILE A 112 21.62 16.12 3.40
CA ILE A 112 21.57 15.44 2.10
C ILE A 112 22.08 16.41 1.03
N ASN A 113 22.93 15.92 0.11
CA ASN A 113 23.27 16.67 -1.09
C ASN A 113 22.26 16.30 -2.18
N VAL A 114 21.83 17.28 -2.96
CA VAL A 114 20.80 17.08 -3.99
C VAL A 114 21.06 17.99 -5.18
N ALA A 115 20.58 17.61 -6.35
CA ALA A 115 20.58 18.47 -7.52
C ALA A 115 19.52 19.58 -7.42
N ALA A 116 19.67 20.63 -8.23
CA ALA A 116 18.63 21.63 -8.38
C ALA A 116 17.35 20.99 -8.94
N GLY A 117 16.19 21.30 -8.37
CA GLY A 117 14.92 20.69 -8.75
C GLY A 117 13.83 20.93 -7.72
N THR A 118 12.79 20.09 -7.75
CA THR A 118 11.74 20.07 -6.74
C THR A 118 11.96 18.89 -5.82
N ILE A 119 11.83 19.10 -4.52
CA ILE A 119 12.03 18.08 -3.49
C ILE A 119 10.87 18.07 -2.49
N ASP A 120 10.70 16.96 -1.82
CA ASP A 120 9.95 16.81 -0.58
C ASP A 120 10.67 15.77 0.29
N LEU A 121 10.41 15.82 1.59
CA LEU A 121 11.09 14.98 2.56
C LEU A 121 10.06 14.28 3.44
N ASP A 122 10.31 13.00 3.68
CA ASP A 122 9.59 12.19 4.65
C ASP A 122 10.51 11.86 5.83
N PHE A 123 9.95 11.95 7.04
CA PHE A 123 10.68 11.78 8.29
C PHE A 123 10.06 10.65 9.10
N TYR A 124 10.88 9.70 9.51
CA TYR A 124 10.45 8.54 10.29
C TYR A 124 11.36 8.33 11.50
N ALA A 125 10.76 8.05 12.65
CA ALA A 125 11.51 7.63 13.83
C ALA A 125 10.69 6.61 14.62
N ASN A 126 11.38 5.62 15.20
CA ASN A 126 10.71 4.58 15.97
C ASN A 126 10.00 5.19 17.19
N GLY A 127 8.70 4.92 17.33
CA GLY A 127 7.84 5.46 18.39
C GLY A 127 7.34 6.88 18.14
N TYR A 128 7.38 7.36 16.90
CA TYR A 128 6.88 8.66 16.48
C TYR A 128 6.01 8.51 15.22
N TYR A 129 4.99 9.37 15.11
CA TYR A 129 4.25 9.50 13.87
C TYR A 129 5.17 10.13 12.81
N SER A 130 5.07 9.63 11.58
CA SER A 130 5.85 10.14 10.45
C SER A 130 5.31 11.48 9.97
N GLU A 131 6.20 12.33 9.47
CA GLU A 131 5.85 13.63 8.92
C GLU A 131 6.40 13.79 7.50
N SER A 132 5.66 14.50 6.66
CA SER A 132 6.03 14.80 5.28
C SER A 132 6.03 16.31 5.07
N THR A 133 6.97 16.83 4.28
CA THR A 133 6.97 18.25 3.93
C THR A 133 6.12 18.52 2.70
N ASP A 134 5.70 19.78 2.54
CA ASP A 134 5.33 20.28 1.22
C ASP A 134 6.51 20.24 0.24
N TYR A 135 6.21 20.40 -1.05
CA TYR A 135 7.23 20.52 -2.07
C TYR A 135 8.03 21.84 -1.96
N TYR A 136 9.36 21.73 -1.97
CA TYR A 136 10.30 22.85 -2.09
C TYR A 136 10.93 22.87 -3.48
N THR A 137 11.24 24.06 -4.00
CA THR A 137 12.19 24.20 -5.12
C THR A 137 13.55 24.56 -4.57
N ILE A 138 14.58 23.81 -4.97
CA ILE A 138 15.98 24.10 -4.65
C ILE A 138 16.76 24.45 -5.93
N GLY A 139 17.48 25.56 -5.92
CA GLY A 139 18.35 26.01 -7.00
C GLY A 139 19.78 25.50 -6.88
N GLU A 140 20.59 25.68 -7.92
CA GLU A 140 21.98 25.21 -7.93
C GLU A 140 22.83 25.87 -6.84
N ASN A 141 23.59 25.05 -6.11
CA ASN A 141 24.45 25.48 -5.00
C ASN A 141 23.67 26.16 -3.85
N GLU A 142 22.36 25.95 -3.78
CA GLU A 142 21.53 26.45 -2.69
C GLU A 142 21.64 25.55 -1.46
N THR A 143 21.37 26.12 -0.28
CA THR A 143 21.16 25.35 0.95
C THR A 143 19.78 25.67 1.51
N ILE A 144 18.92 24.66 1.62
CA ILE A 144 17.62 24.76 2.29
C ILE A 144 17.73 24.16 3.69
N TYR A 145 17.18 24.88 4.67
CA TYR A 145 17.06 24.42 6.06
C TYR A 145 15.62 23.97 6.34
N VAL A 146 15.44 22.70 6.66
CA VAL A 146 14.12 22.12 7.00
C VAL A 146 14.22 21.49 8.38
N ASN A 147 13.62 22.15 9.38
CA ASN A 147 13.53 21.61 10.73
C ASN A 147 12.13 21.04 10.93
N ILE A 148 12.05 19.83 11.48
CA ILE A 148 10.80 19.13 11.76
C ILE A 148 10.77 18.72 13.22
N SER A 149 9.57 18.75 13.81
CA SER A 149 9.32 18.10 15.08
C SER A 149 8.37 16.92 14.84
N LEU A 150 8.73 15.74 15.34
CA LEU A 150 7.88 14.56 15.27
C LEU A 150 7.12 14.39 16.58
N LEU A 151 5.82 14.09 16.47
CA LEU A 151 4.98 13.75 17.61
C LEU A 151 5.25 12.30 18.03
N PRO A 152 5.63 12.01 19.28
CA PRO A 152 5.75 10.63 19.76
C PRO A 152 4.37 9.95 19.78
N HIS A 153 4.34 8.65 19.53
CA HIS A 153 3.11 7.85 19.64
C HIS A 153 2.46 8.07 21.01
N LEU A 154 1.15 8.30 20.99
CA LEU A 154 0.40 8.54 22.20
C LEU A 154 0.37 7.26 23.07
N PRO A 155 0.44 7.39 24.40
CA PRO A 155 0.50 6.21 25.26
C PRO A 155 -0.83 5.45 25.24
N GLU A 156 -0.76 4.14 25.01
CA GLU A 156 -1.90 3.22 24.98
C GLU A 156 -2.45 2.87 26.37
N ASN A 157 -2.84 3.89 27.14
CA ASN A 157 -3.29 3.72 28.52
C ASN A 157 -4.79 3.42 28.65
N SER A 158 -5.54 3.46 27.54
CA SER A 158 -6.98 3.17 27.52
C SER A 158 -7.23 1.74 27.06
N THR A 159 -8.42 1.21 27.36
CA THR A 159 -8.76 -0.19 27.08
C THR A 159 -10.09 -0.30 26.34
N VAL A 160 -10.09 -1.06 25.26
CA VAL A 160 -11.29 -1.52 24.56
C VAL A 160 -11.43 -3.01 24.82
N CYS A 161 -12.59 -3.44 25.30
CA CYS A 161 -12.83 -4.86 25.52
C CYS A 161 -14.29 -5.22 25.31
N GLY A 162 -14.58 -6.50 25.20
CA GLY A 162 -15.94 -6.95 25.02
C GLY A 162 -16.03 -8.44 24.76
N TYR A 163 -17.24 -8.87 24.44
CA TYR A 163 -17.56 -10.24 24.09
C TYR A 163 -18.13 -10.30 22.69
N VAL A 164 -17.71 -11.32 21.92
CA VAL A 164 -18.28 -11.65 20.62
C VAL A 164 -19.09 -12.94 20.74
N THR A 165 -20.36 -12.87 20.37
CA THR A 165 -21.31 -14.00 20.44
C THR A 165 -21.93 -14.33 19.09
N ASN A 166 -22.45 -15.53 18.94
CA ASN A 166 -23.26 -15.90 17.79
C ASN A 166 -24.69 -15.42 18.01
N VAL A 167 -25.22 -14.63 17.07
CA VAL A 167 -26.56 -14.02 17.18
C VAL A 167 -27.73 -15.03 17.22
N ILE A 168 -27.51 -16.26 16.75
CA ILE A 168 -28.52 -17.33 16.72
C ILE A 168 -28.49 -18.15 18.01
N THR A 169 -27.31 -18.45 18.52
CA THR A 169 -27.13 -19.40 19.64
C THR A 169 -26.80 -18.75 20.98
N ASP A 170 -26.53 -17.44 20.97
CA ASP A 170 -25.99 -16.65 22.09
C ASP A 170 -24.70 -17.24 22.69
N GLN A 171 -24.04 -18.17 21.98
CA GLN A 171 -22.79 -18.77 22.44
C GLN A 171 -21.60 -17.87 22.09
N PRO A 172 -20.55 -17.85 22.93
CA PRO A 172 -19.32 -17.12 22.61
C PRO A 172 -18.64 -17.69 21.36
N ILE A 173 -18.01 -16.80 20.59
CA ILE A 173 -17.22 -17.17 19.42
C ILE A 173 -15.74 -17.01 19.75
N ASP A 174 -15.01 -18.13 19.74
CA ASP A 174 -13.57 -18.17 19.93
C ASP A 174 -12.84 -17.77 18.64
N ASN A 175 -11.65 -17.19 18.78
CA ASN A 175 -10.75 -16.88 17.67
C ASN A 175 -11.36 -16.00 16.57
N VAL A 176 -12.16 -15.01 16.97
CA VAL A 176 -12.57 -13.88 16.12
C VAL A 176 -11.43 -12.89 16.07
N ASN A 177 -10.96 -12.55 14.88
CA ASN A 177 -10.03 -11.44 14.69
C ASN A 177 -10.79 -10.13 14.93
N VAL A 178 -10.32 -9.36 15.91
CA VAL A 178 -10.82 -8.04 16.25
C VAL A 178 -9.75 -7.04 15.84
N TYR A 179 -9.98 -6.37 14.73
CA TYR A 179 -9.11 -5.34 14.21
C TYR A 179 -9.62 -3.98 14.69
N LEU A 180 -8.74 -3.17 15.25
CA LEU A 180 -9.04 -1.84 15.74
C LEU A 180 -8.29 -0.83 14.89
N HIS A 181 -9.03 0.14 14.35
CA HIS A 181 -8.47 1.35 13.76
C HIS A 181 -8.61 2.49 14.75
N TRP A 182 -7.57 3.32 14.85
CA TRP A 182 -7.50 4.47 15.75
C TRP A 182 -7.09 5.72 14.98
N GLU A 183 -7.66 6.87 15.34
CA GLU A 183 -7.32 8.19 14.80
C GLU A 183 -7.32 9.25 15.91
N ASP A 184 -6.38 10.21 15.85
CA ASP A 184 -6.40 11.41 16.70
C ASP A 184 -7.06 12.63 16.03
N ASN A 185 -7.07 13.77 16.72
CA ASN A 185 -7.65 15.00 16.17
C ASN A 185 -6.75 15.72 15.15
N GLN A 186 -5.54 15.22 14.91
CA GLN A 186 -4.56 15.76 13.95
C GLN A 186 -4.52 14.94 12.66
N GLY A 187 -5.21 13.79 12.61
CA GLY A 187 -5.28 12.90 11.46
C GLY A 187 -4.22 11.79 11.48
N HIS A 188 -3.48 11.65 12.58
CA HIS A 188 -2.63 10.47 12.78
C HIS A 188 -3.50 9.26 13.01
N HIS A 189 -3.10 8.13 12.44
CA HIS A 189 -3.84 6.89 12.55
C HIS A 189 -2.91 5.73 12.89
N ASP A 190 -3.47 4.71 13.54
CA ASP A 190 -2.77 3.49 13.91
C ASP A 190 -3.74 2.31 13.91
N TRP A 191 -3.19 1.09 13.91
CA TRP A 191 -3.96 -0.14 13.89
C TRP A 191 -3.43 -1.14 14.90
N ASN A 192 -4.34 -1.87 15.51
CA ASN A 192 -4.01 -2.95 16.43
C ASN A 192 -4.99 -4.11 16.23
N ASP A 193 -4.59 -5.32 16.58
CA ASP A 193 -5.44 -6.49 16.47
C ASP A 193 -5.33 -7.42 17.67
N THR A 194 -6.40 -8.16 17.92
CA THR A 194 -6.39 -9.26 18.87
C THR A 194 -7.40 -10.32 18.48
N TYR A 195 -7.34 -11.45 19.17
CA TYR A 195 -8.28 -12.54 18.97
C TYR A 195 -9.14 -12.73 20.21
N THR A 196 -10.43 -13.01 20.01
CA THR A 196 -11.27 -13.46 21.11
C THR A 196 -10.77 -14.79 21.66
N ASN A 197 -10.88 -14.99 22.97
CA ASN A 197 -10.60 -16.27 23.60
C ASN A 197 -11.85 -17.17 23.62
N SER A 198 -11.73 -18.38 24.20
CA SER A 198 -12.84 -19.36 24.30
C SER A 198 -14.11 -18.87 25.00
N SER A 199 -14.06 -17.78 25.76
CA SER A 199 -15.24 -17.13 26.35
C SER A 199 -15.85 -16.04 25.46
N GLY A 200 -15.31 -15.84 24.26
CA GLY A 200 -15.66 -14.75 23.34
C GLY A 200 -15.04 -13.41 23.72
N TYR A 201 -14.24 -13.36 24.79
CA TYR A 201 -13.68 -12.12 25.32
C TYR A 201 -12.45 -11.67 24.53
N TYR A 202 -12.39 -10.37 24.22
CA TYR A 202 -11.21 -9.70 23.66
C TYR A 202 -10.84 -8.46 24.49
N LYS A 203 -9.57 -8.05 24.38
CA LYS A 203 -9.06 -6.81 24.98
C LYS A 203 -7.94 -6.23 24.13
N ILE A 204 -8.01 -4.94 23.84
CA ILE A 204 -7.00 -4.14 23.13
C ILE A 204 -6.69 -2.91 23.98
N ASN A 205 -5.42 -2.55 24.09
CA ASN A 205 -5.01 -1.26 24.65
C ASN A 205 -4.87 -0.26 23.51
N VAL A 206 -5.26 0.99 23.75
CA VAL A 206 -5.26 2.03 22.72
C VAL A 206 -5.01 3.40 23.36
N ALA A 207 -4.48 4.34 22.59
CA ALA A 207 -4.37 5.73 22.99
C ALA A 207 -5.75 6.41 23.04
N ALA A 208 -5.84 7.57 23.68
CA ALA A 208 -7.04 8.39 23.62
C ALA A 208 -7.27 8.91 22.19
N GLY A 209 -8.49 8.81 21.66
CA GLY A 209 -8.81 9.21 20.30
C GLY A 209 -10.17 8.68 19.83
N THR A 210 -10.34 8.63 18.52
CA THR A 210 -11.49 8.01 17.86
C THR A 210 -11.09 6.62 17.39
N ILE A 211 -11.98 5.64 17.53
CA ILE A 211 -11.74 4.28 17.10
C ILE A 211 -12.95 3.69 16.39
N ASP A 212 -12.70 2.67 15.58
CA ASP A 212 -13.71 1.73 15.07
C ASP A 212 -13.11 0.31 15.08
N LEU A 213 -14.00 -0.69 15.11
CA LEU A 213 -13.61 -2.09 15.21
C LEU A 213 -14.24 -2.91 14.10
N ASP A 214 -13.43 -3.78 13.52
CA ASP A 214 -13.83 -4.79 12.57
C ASP A 214 -13.69 -6.18 13.16
N PHE A 215 -14.69 -7.02 12.91
CA PHE A 215 -14.79 -8.37 13.44
C PHE A 215 -14.87 -9.36 12.29
N SER A 216 -13.93 -10.30 12.24
CA SER A 216 -13.91 -11.32 11.19
C SER A 216 -13.51 -12.68 11.72
N THR A 217 -14.21 -13.72 11.25
CA THR A 217 -13.82 -15.11 11.44
C THR A 217 -14.49 -15.99 10.39
N ASN A 218 -13.93 -17.17 10.15
CA ASN A 218 -14.47 -18.07 9.14
C ASN A 218 -15.88 -18.57 9.50
N GLY A 219 -16.77 -18.57 8.52
CA GLY A 219 -18.15 -19.04 8.69
C GLY A 219 -19.10 -18.01 9.32
N TYR A 220 -18.67 -16.75 9.43
CA TYR A 220 -19.49 -15.62 9.87
C TYR A 220 -19.34 -14.45 8.91
N TYR A 221 -20.40 -13.66 8.79
CA TYR A 221 -20.34 -12.41 8.06
C TYR A 221 -19.45 -11.41 8.80
N TYR A 222 -18.71 -10.63 8.02
CA TYR A 222 -17.92 -9.51 8.51
C TYR A 222 -18.83 -8.45 9.14
N GLU A 223 -18.39 -7.88 10.26
CA GLU A 223 -19.09 -6.79 10.93
C GLU A 223 -18.12 -5.68 11.31
N SER A 224 -18.56 -4.44 11.20
CA SER A 224 -17.82 -3.23 11.60
C SER A 224 -18.67 -2.40 12.55
N THR A 225 -18.05 -1.70 13.49
CA THR A 225 -18.76 -0.77 14.37
C THR A 225 -18.88 0.62 13.75
N ASP A 226 -19.77 1.44 14.31
CA ASP A 226 -19.63 2.89 14.21
C ASP A 226 -18.39 3.36 15.00
N TYR A 227 -18.07 4.65 14.88
CA TYR A 227 -16.99 5.27 15.62
C TYR A 227 -17.31 5.45 17.11
N TYR A 228 -16.33 5.17 17.96
CA TYR A 228 -16.31 5.49 19.38
C TYR A 228 -15.24 6.55 19.67
N THR A 229 -15.48 7.42 20.64
CA THR A 229 -14.44 8.25 21.24
C THR A 229 -14.02 7.65 22.57
N ILE A 230 -12.72 7.49 22.79
CA ILE A 230 -12.13 7.00 24.04
C ILE A 230 -11.16 8.03 24.61
N GLY A 231 -11.34 8.40 25.87
CA GLY A 231 -10.47 9.30 26.62
C GLY A 231 -9.29 8.57 27.27
N GLU A 232 -8.38 9.32 27.89
CA GLU A 232 -7.22 8.76 28.59
C GLU A 232 -7.61 7.90 29.80
N ASN A 233 -7.00 6.72 29.92
CA ASN A 233 -7.26 5.76 30.99
C ASN A 233 -8.73 5.28 31.05
N GLU A 234 -9.48 5.47 29.97
CA GLU A 234 -10.86 5.01 29.87
C GLU A 234 -10.92 3.51 29.53
N THR A 235 -11.98 2.85 29.96
CA THR A 235 -12.33 1.52 29.48
C THR A 235 -13.70 1.55 28.83
N ILE A 236 -13.77 1.20 27.55
CA ILE A 236 -15.03 1.04 26.83
C ILE A 236 -15.35 -0.44 26.64
N TYR A 237 -16.64 -0.77 26.66
CA TYR A 237 -17.15 -2.12 26.45
C TYR A 237 -17.93 -2.19 25.14
N VAL A 238 -17.42 -2.96 24.18
CA VAL A 238 -18.03 -3.13 22.85
C VAL A 238 -18.36 -4.61 22.64
N ASN A 239 -19.61 -4.98 22.92
CA ASN A 239 -20.10 -6.35 22.70
C ASN A 239 -20.78 -6.42 21.33
N ILE A 240 -20.45 -7.46 20.56
CA ILE A 240 -20.99 -7.67 19.21
C ILE A 240 -21.54 -9.09 19.08
N SER A 241 -22.57 -9.26 18.27
CA SER A 241 -23.06 -10.57 17.87
C SER A 241 -22.90 -10.74 16.36
N LEU A 242 -22.16 -11.76 15.93
CA LEU A 242 -21.94 -12.05 14.51
C LEU A 242 -23.03 -12.97 13.97
N TYR A 243 -23.43 -12.73 12.73
CA TYR A 243 -24.30 -13.62 11.97
C TYR A 243 -23.46 -14.74 11.33
N PRO A 244 -23.73 -16.02 11.63
CA PRO A 244 -23.08 -17.11 10.93
C PRO A 244 -23.54 -17.18 9.48
N HIS A 245 -22.67 -17.61 8.57
CA HIS A 245 -23.07 -18.00 7.22
C HIS A 245 -24.10 -19.12 7.32
N LEU A 246 -25.25 -18.93 6.70
CA LEU A 246 -26.30 -19.93 6.68
C LEU A 246 -25.88 -21.08 5.75
N PRO A 247 -26.20 -22.35 6.11
CA PRO A 247 -25.92 -23.46 5.22
C PRO A 247 -26.70 -23.33 3.90
N GLU A 248 -26.01 -23.47 2.78
CA GLU A 248 -26.55 -23.41 1.41
C GLU A 248 -27.42 -24.63 1.06
N ASN A 249 -28.56 -24.76 1.72
CA ASN A 249 -29.44 -25.94 1.61
C ASN A 249 -30.55 -25.78 0.55
N SER A 250 -30.50 -24.73 -0.28
CA SER A 250 -31.52 -24.42 -1.29
C SER A 250 -30.96 -24.54 -2.70
N THR A 251 -31.79 -24.93 -3.67
CA THR A 251 -31.37 -25.15 -5.07
C THR A 251 -32.18 -24.29 -6.02
N VAL A 252 -31.50 -23.54 -6.89
CA VAL A 252 -32.10 -22.85 -8.05
C VAL A 252 -31.78 -23.66 -9.30
N CYS A 253 -32.80 -24.10 -10.03
CA CYS A 253 -32.63 -24.86 -11.27
C CYS A 253 -33.59 -24.37 -12.37
N GLY A 254 -33.15 -24.42 -13.63
CA GLY A 254 -33.94 -24.00 -14.79
C GLY A 254 -33.32 -24.47 -16.11
N TYR A 255 -33.97 -24.12 -17.22
CA TYR A 255 -33.49 -24.40 -18.58
C TYR A 255 -33.19 -23.09 -19.31
N VAL A 256 -32.07 -23.03 -20.03
CA VAL A 256 -31.76 -21.92 -20.95
C VAL A 256 -32.09 -22.39 -22.37
N THR A 257 -33.15 -21.82 -22.97
CA THR A 257 -33.61 -22.19 -24.31
C THR A 257 -33.49 -21.05 -25.31
N ASN A 258 -33.32 -21.42 -26.57
CA ASN A 258 -33.36 -20.48 -27.68
C ASN A 258 -34.83 -20.13 -28.01
N VAL A 259 -35.18 -18.85 -27.90
CA VAL A 259 -36.56 -18.34 -28.05
C VAL A 259 -37.23 -18.64 -29.40
N ILE A 260 -36.47 -18.96 -30.45
CA ILE A 260 -37.00 -19.24 -31.80
C ILE A 260 -37.21 -20.73 -32.00
N THR A 261 -36.34 -21.56 -31.43
CA THR A 261 -36.29 -22.99 -31.73
C THR A 261 -36.73 -23.89 -30.58
N ASP A 262 -36.95 -23.32 -29.39
CA ASP A 262 -37.19 -24.01 -28.11
C ASP A 262 -36.13 -25.06 -27.75
N LYS A 263 -34.98 -25.03 -28.41
CA LYS A 263 -33.85 -25.93 -28.14
C LYS A 263 -33.01 -25.41 -26.97
N PRO A 264 -32.40 -26.30 -26.17
CA PRO A 264 -31.46 -25.91 -25.12
C PRO A 264 -30.21 -25.22 -25.70
N ILE A 265 -29.65 -24.29 -24.94
CA ILE A 265 -28.38 -23.62 -25.23
C ILE A 265 -27.31 -24.21 -24.30
N GLU A 266 -26.28 -24.85 -24.89
CA GLU A 266 -25.11 -25.35 -24.16
C GLU A 266 -24.11 -24.21 -23.85
N ASN A 267 -23.36 -24.35 -22.75
CA ASN A 267 -22.32 -23.42 -22.32
C ASN A 267 -22.79 -21.97 -22.07
N ALA A 268 -24.07 -21.77 -21.79
CA ALA A 268 -24.54 -20.51 -21.21
C ALA A 268 -23.97 -20.36 -19.78
N ASN A 269 -23.42 -19.18 -19.48
CA ASN A 269 -23.02 -18.78 -18.13
C ASN A 269 -24.24 -18.38 -17.32
N VAL A 270 -24.32 -18.79 -16.05
CA VAL A 270 -25.37 -18.40 -15.12
C VAL A 270 -24.73 -17.87 -13.85
N ASP A 271 -24.92 -16.58 -13.61
CA ASP A 271 -24.49 -15.90 -12.39
C ASP A 271 -25.68 -15.71 -11.45
N LEU A 272 -25.54 -16.13 -10.19
CA LEU A 272 -26.55 -15.95 -9.16
C LEU A 272 -26.05 -14.99 -8.09
N TYR A 273 -26.82 -13.93 -7.85
CA TYR A 273 -26.69 -13.05 -6.70
C TYR A 273 -27.85 -13.32 -5.75
N TRP A 274 -27.56 -13.57 -4.49
CA TRP A 274 -28.59 -13.74 -3.48
C TRP A 274 -28.32 -12.88 -2.25
N LYS A 275 -29.41 -12.59 -1.54
CA LYS A 275 -29.41 -11.81 -0.31
C LYS A 275 -30.33 -12.50 0.68
N ASP A 276 -29.88 -12.64 1.92
CA ASP A 276 -30.75 -13.15 2.99
C ASP A 276 -31.77 -12.09 3.45
N ASN A 277 -32.63 -12.47 4.39
CA ASN A 277 -33.65 -11.56 4.93
C ASN A 277 -33.07 -10.43 5.80
N GLN A 278 -31.78 -10.49 6.16
CA GLN A 278 -31.12 -9.57 7.08
C GLN A 278 -30.31 -8.51 6.34
N GLY A 279 -29.83 -8.78 5.12
CA GLY A 279 -28.92 -7.85 4.48
C GLY A 279 -27.75 -8.50 3.76
N HIS A 280 -27.36 -9.68 4.22
CA HIS A 280 -26.12 -10.31 3.82
C HIS A 280 -26.27 -10.91 2.43
N HIS A 281 -25.19 -10.87 1.65
CA HIS A 281 -25.20 -11.27 0.25
C HIS A 281 -24.01 -12.18 -0.04
N ASP A 282 -24.17 -13.02 -1.06
CA ASP A 282 -23.12 -13.89 -1.58
C ASP A 282 -23.34 -14.13 -3.09
N TRP A 283 -22.33 -14.67 -3.78
CA TRP A 283 -22.34 -14.89 -5.22
C TRP A 283 -21.88 -16.31 -5.58
N ASN A 284 -22.67 -16.98 -6.42
CA ASN A 284 -22.37 -18.32 -6.95
C ASN A 284 -22.43 -18.29 -8.49
N ASP A 285 -21.53 -19.01 -9.16
CA ASP A 285 -21.49 -19.20 -10.61
C ASP A 285 -21.61 -20.68 -11.02
N THR A 286 -22.20 -20.92 -12.18
CA THR A 286 -22.19 -22.25 -12.81
C THR A 286 -22.38 -22.16 -14.32
N TYR A 287 -21.89 -23.18 -15.02
CA TYR A 287 -22.18 -23.41 -16.43
C TYR A 287 -23.39 -24.33 -16.60
N THR A 288 -24.11 -24.16 -17.71
CA THR A 288 -25.11 -25.14 -18.16
C THR A 288 -24.41 -26.44 -18.60
N ASN A 289 -24.93 -27.58 -18.13
CA ASN A 289 -24.44 -28.93 -18.44
C ASN A 289 -25.03 -29.48 -19.75
#